data_AF-A0A2T4D632-F1
#
_entry.id   AF-A0A2T4D632-F1
#
_cell.length_a   1.000
_cell.length_b   1.000
_cell.length_c   1.000
_cell.angle_alpha   90.00
_cell.angle_beta   90.00
_cell.angle_gamma   90.00
#
_symmetry.space_group_name_H-M   'P 1'
#
loop_
_entity.id
_entity.type
_entity.pdbx_description
1 polymer ?
#
loop_
_entity_poly.entity_id
_entity_poly.type
_entity_poly.pdbx_seq_one_letter_code
_entity_poly.pdbx_strand_id
1 'polypeptide(L)'
;MRQRGFTLIEVMVTLAIIAILATAVTFVVPDRRDDDNAEFVQELYYRMEYAREYALVRHAILGFHFDDESYRFVRWNQDNLRWEALDERGLREQLLPMDTRLTVDIQGIGMIDDEQEVIELFTPEDSDDDTESSSGTDDQGPPLFPQLFIFGSGELPIFRLTFTDLERPEAPELGIHSLDGFQLDFGRLDYLDDLAEAFENDL
;
A
#
# COMPACT_ATOMS: atom_id res chain seq x y z
N MET A 1 -53.97 -20.90 -47.51
CA MET A 1 -53.03 -20.73 -46.39
C MET A 1 -53.50 -19.54 -45.56
N ARG A 2 -53.91 -19.72 -44.29
CA ARG A 2 -54.38 -18.62 -43.43
C ARG A 2 -53.18 -18.02 -42.72
N GLN A 3 -52.80 -16.80 -43.10
CA GLN A 3 -51.84 -15.99 -42.36
C GLN A 3 -52.54 -15.50 -41.08
N ARG A 4 -52.09 -15.98 -39.92
CA ARG A 4 -52.46 -15.42 -38.61
C ARG A 4 -51.64 -14.14 -38.45
N GLY A 5 -52.29 -12.99 -38.61
CA GLY A 5 -51.71 -11.69 -38.30
C GLY A 5 -51.64 -11.49 -36.78
N PHE A 6 -50.58 -10.81 -36.34
CA PHE A 6 -50.38 -10.42 -34.94
C PHE A 6 -51.59 -9.66 -34.40
N THR A 7 -51.97 -9.95 -33.16
CA THR A 7 -53.06 -9.24 -32.51
C THR A 7 -52.55 -7.93 -31.92
N LEU A 8 -53.41 -6.90 -31.87
CA LEU A 8 -53.03 -5.58 -31.34
C LEU A 8 -52.59 -5.68 -29.87
N ILE A 9 -53.20 -6.59 -29.11
CA ILE A 9 -52.86 -6.84 -27.71
C ILE A 9 -51.47 -7.46 -27.54
N GLU A 10 -51.00 -8.25 -28.51
CA GLU A 10 -49.67 -8.84 -28.50
C GLU A 10 -48.59 -7.77 -28.55
N VAL A 11 -48.74 -6.81 -29.47
CA VAL A 11 -47.83 -5.65 -29.58
C VAL A 11 -47.84 -4.81 -28.30
N MET A 12 -49.01 -4.58 -27.70
CA MET A 12 -49.11 -3.82 -26.45
C MET A 12 -48.42 -4.51 -25.28
N VAL A 13 -48.59 -5.82 -25.14
CA VAL A 13 -47.95 -6.62 -24.09
C VAL A 13 -46.43 -6.67 -24.30
N THR A 14 -45.97 -6.85 -25.54
CA THR A 14 -44.53 -6.86 -25.83
C THR A 14 -43.89 -5.52 -25.47
N LEU A 15 -44.51 -4.39 -25.82
CA LEU A 15 -44.00 -3.07 -25.46
C LEU A 15 -44.02 -2.83 -23.94
N ALA A 16 -45.04 -3.31 -23.24
CA ALA A 16 -45.10 -3.24 -21.78
C ALA A 16 -43.97 -4.05 -21.12
N ILE A 17 -43.70 -5.27 -21.62
CA ILE A 17 -42.59 -6.11 -21.12
C ILE A 17 -41.25 -5.43 -21.40
N ILE A 18 -41.03 -4.91 -22.61
CA ILE A 18 -39.79 -4.18 -22.95
C ILE A 18 -39.62 -2.96 -22.06
N ALA A 19 -40.68 -2.20 -21.78
CA ALA A 19 -40.63 -1.04 -20.91
C ALA A 19 -40.28 -1.40 -19.46
N ILE A 20 -40.84 -2.49 -18.93
CA ILE A 20 -40.51 -2.99 -17.58
C ILE A 20 -39.06 -3.46 -17.54
N LEU A 21 -38.61 -4.24 -18.53
CA LEU A 21 -37.23 -4.71 -18.62
C LEU A 21 -36.23 -3.57 -18.78
N ALA A 22 -36.60 -2.49 -19.47
CA ALA A 22 -35.75 -1.31 -19.64
C ALA A 22 -35.47 -0.57 -18.31
N THR A 23 -36.33 -0.70 -17.30
CA THR A 23 -36.12 -0.07 -15.98
C THR A 23 -35.09 -0.80 -15.11
N ALA A 24 -34.74 -2.04 -15.45
CA ALA A 24 -33.77 -2.85 -14.69
C ALA A 24 -32.31 -2.61 -15.09
N VAL A 25 -32.02 -1.63 -15.95
CA VAL A 25 -30.65 -1.25 -16.28
C VAL A 25 -30.14 -0.34 -15.15
N THR A 26 -29.53 -0.94 -14.14
CA THR A 26 -28.69 -0.20 -13.19
C THR A 26 -27.50 0.37 -13.95
N PHE A 27 -27.28 1.67 -13.80
CA PHE A 27 -26.10 2.35 -14.31
C PHE A 27 -24.92 1.91 -13.43
N VAL A 28 -24.07 1.01 -13.92
CA VAL A 28 -22.76 0.77 -13.32
C VAL A 28 -21.89 1.94 -13.73
N VAL A 29 -21.76 2.95 -12.87
CA VAL A 29 -20.75 3.99 -13.04
C VAL A 29 -19.41 3.29 -12.74
N PRO A 30 -18.50 3.11 -13.72
CA PRO A 30 -17.16 2.66 -13.40
C PRO A 30 -16.55 3.71 -12.47
N ASP A 31 -16.13 3.26 -11.28
CA ASP A 31 -15.65 4.16 -10.26
C ASP A 31 -14.27 4.67 -10.62
N ARG A 32 -14.11 5.98 -10.61
CA ARG A 32 -12.80 6.59 -10.89
C ARG A 32 -11.83 6.32 -9.74
N ARG A 33 -12.35 6.09 -8.52
CA ARG A 33 -11.54 5.85 -7.33
C ARG A 33 -10.72 4.57 -7.38
N ASP A 34 -11.26 3.49 -7.92
CA ASP A 34 -10.51 2.23 -8.06
C ASP A 34 -9.32 2.41 -9.02
N ASP A 35 -9.49 3.21 -10.07
CA ASP A 35 -8.45 3.57 -11.04
C ASP A 35 -7.41 4.49 -10.39
N ASP A 36 -7.85 5.49 -9.62
CA ASP A 36 -6.98 6.42 -8.89
C ASP A 36 -6.13 5.70 -7.82
N ASN A 37 -6.72 4.76 -7.07
CA ASN A 37 -6.02 3.95 -6.07
C ASN A 37 -5.00 3.00 -6.73
N ALA A 38 -5.36 2.38 -7.86
CA ALA A 38 -4.45 1.54 -8.63
C ALA A 38 -3.28 2.35 -9.21
N GLU A 39 -3.54 3.57 -9.72
CA GLU A 39 -2.51 4.48 -10.19
C GLU A 39 -1.56 4.89 -9.06
N PHE A 40 -2.09 5.20 -7.88
CA PHE A 40 -1.28 5.51 -6.71
C PHE A 40 -0.37 4.35 -6.30
N VAL A 41 -0.91 3.13 -6.18
CA VAL A 41 -0.12 1.94 -5.82
C VAL A 41 0.97 1.68 -6.87
N GLN A 42 0.65 1.84 -8.16
CA GLN A 42 1.62 1.71 -9.23
C GLN A 42 2.73 2.78 -9.15
N GLU A 43 2.39 4.03 -8.81
CA GLU A 43 3.37 5.09 -8.62
C GLU A 43 4.29 4.79 -7.42
N LEU A 44 3.71 4.36 -6.29
CA LEU A 44 4.47 3.96 -5.11
C LEU A 44 5.42 2.80 -5.42
N TYR A 45 4.95 1.80 -6.18
CA TYR A 45 5.77 0.69 -6.66
C TYR A 45 7.01 1.18 -7.41
N TYR A 46 6.85 2.08 -8.39
CA TYR A 46 7.99 2.62 -9.14
C TYR A 46 8.94 3.44 -8.26
N ARG A 47 8.43 4.11 -7.24
CA ARG A 47 9.26 4.85 -6.27
C ARG A 47 10.05 3.92 -5.36
N MET A 48 9.45 2.81 -4.92
CA MET A 48 10.14 1.78 -4.14
C MET A 48 11.23 1.08 -4.95
N GLU A 49 10.94 0.75 -6.22
CA GLU A 49 11.93 0.24 -7.17
C GLU A 49 13.10 1.23 -7.33
N TYR A 50 12.80 2.50 -7.54
CA TYR A 50 13.82 3.55 -7.63
C TYR A 50 14.63 3.69 -6.33
N ALA A 51 13.98 3.59 -5.17
CA ALA A 51 14.66 3.61 -3.87
C ALA A 51 15.61 2.42 -3.72
N ARG A 52 15.21 1.20 -4.13
CA ARG A 52 16.07 0.01 -4.14
C ARG A 52 17.29 0.19 -5.03
N GLU A 53 17.10 0.70 -6.25
CA GLU A 53 18.20 1.02 -7.14
C GLU A 53 19.13 2.09 -6.55
N TYR A 54 18.57 3.15 -5.96
CA TYR A 54 19.35 4.19 -5.30
C TYR A 54 20.18 3.62 -4.14
N ALA A 55 19.58 2.78 -3.30
CA ALA A 55 20.24 2.12 -2.18
C ALA A 55 21.43 1.28 -2.66
N LEU A 56 21.21 0.47 -3.71
CA LEU A 56 22.22 -0.39 -4.32
C LEU A 56 23.38 0.41 -4.93
N VAL A 57 23.07 1.46 -5.70
CA VAL A 57 24.08 2.28 -6.39
C VAL A 57 24.92 3.08 -5.40
N ARG A 58 24.32 3.54 -4.30
CA ARG A 58 25.01 4.37 -3.29
C ARG A 58 25.56 3.58 -2.12
N HIS A 59 25.31 2.27 -2.05
CA HIS A 59 25.58 1.45 -0.87
C HIS A 59 25.00 2.07 0.40
N ALA A 60 23.82 2.69 0.29
CA ALA A 60 23.14 3.39 1.37
C ALA A 60 22.02 2.51 1.91
N ILE A 61 21.81 2.54 3.24
CA ILE A 61 20.64 1.94 3.85
C ILE A 61 19.52 2.98 3.79
N LEU A 62 18.43 2.64 3.12
CA LEU A 62 17.23 3.45 3.09
C LEU A 62 16.14 2.86 3.96
N GLY A 63 15.18 3.69 4.30
CA GLY A 63 13.95 3.31 4.95
C GLY A 63 12.76 3.93 4.24
N PHE A 64 11.65 3.20 4.23
CA PHE A 64 10.34 3.71 3.86
C PHE A 64 9.58 4.00 5.15
N HIS A 65 9.24 5.27 5.32
CA HIS A 65 8.52 5.78 6.49
C HIS A 65 7.16 6.31 6.03
N PHE A 66 6.08 5.91 6.68
CA PHE A 66 4.74 6.42 6.44
C PHE A 66 3.99 6.64 7.75
N ASP A 67 3.02 7.53 7.69
CA ASP A 67 2.05 7.85 8.73
C ASP A 67 0.64 7.83 8.11
N ASP A 68 -0.37 8.31 8.84
CA ASP A 68 -1.77 8.34 8.38
C ASP A 68 -2.01 9.33 7.21
N GLU A 69 -1.12 10.29 6.98
CA GLU A 69 -1.28 11.37 6.00
C GLU A 69 -0.29 11.30 4.83
N SER A 70 0.89 10.72 5.04
CA SER A 70 2.02 10.84 4.13
C SER A 70 2.94 9.62 4.16
N TYR A 71 3.79 9.52 3.12
CA TYR A 71 4.93 8.62 3.11
C TYR A 71 6.17 9.32 2.58
N ARG A 72 7.35 8.86 2.97
CA ARG A 72 8.65 9.36 2.52
C ARG A 72 9.72 8.28 2.55
N PHE A 73 10.82 8.54 1.84
CA PHE A 73 12.04 7.77 1.98
C PHE A 73 13.05 8.51 2.85
N VAL A 74 13.74 7.73 3.68
CA VAL A 74 14.78 8.21 4.59
C VAL A 74 16.06 7.43 4.35
N ARG A 75 17.19 8.00 4.75
CA ARG A 75 18.50 7.35 4.67
C ARG A 75 19.13 7.30 6.05
N TRP A 76 19.75 6.17 6.36
CA TRP A 76 20.58 6.06 7.56
C TRP A 76 21.89 6.81 7.36
N ASN A 77 22.16 7.79 8.22
CA ASN A 77 23.43 8.47 8.29
C ASN A 77 24.30 7.82 9.39
N GLN A 78 25.42 7.22 8.96
CA GLN A 78 26.34 6.51 9.85
C GLN A 78 27.17 7.45 10.74
N ASP A 79 27.35 8.71 10.35
CA ASP A 79 28.19 9.66 11.09
C ASP A 79 27.49 10.18 12.35
N ASN A 80 26.16 10.35 12.29
CA ASN A 80 25.34 10.85 13.39
C ASN A 80 24.36 9.81 13.95
N LEU A 81 24.33 8.60 13.39
CA LEU A 81 23.45 7.49 13.77
C LEU A 81 21.97 7.88 13.75
N ARG A 82 21.54 8.59 12.70
CA ARG A 82 20.15 9.06 12.56
C ARG A 82 19.58 8.81 11.17
N TRP A 83 18.26 8.68 11.12
CA TRP A 83 17.48 8.73 9.89
C TRP A 83 17.33 10.18 9.42
N GLU A 84 17.68 10.41 8.16
CA GLU A 84 17.56 11.70 7.50
C GLU A 84 16.62 11.59 6.30
N ALA A 85 15.78 12.60 6.11
CA ALA A 85 14.93 12.68 4.93
C ALA A 85 15.75 12.73 3.63
N LEU A 86 15.26 12.03 2.61
CA LEU A 86 15.77 12.16 1.25
C LEU A 86 15.02 13.27 0.50
N ASP A 87 15.78 14.18 -0.11
CA ASP A 87 15.26 15.31 -0.91
C ASP A 87 15.42 15.09 -2.42
N GLU A 88 15.84 13.89 -2.81
CA GLU A 88 15.97 13.47 -4.20
C GLU A 88 14.61 13.37 -4.89
N ARG A 89 14.59 13.76 -6.16
CA ARG A 89 13.37 13.69 -6.98
C ARG A 89 12.88 12.24 -7.04
N GLY A 90 11.62 12.02 -6.66
CA GLY A 90 11.01 10.69 -6.59
C GLY A 90 11.05 10.05 -5.20
N LEU A 91 11.92 10.52 -4.30
CA LEU A 91 12.09 9.98 -2.93
C LEU A 91 11.65 10.94 -1.82
N ARG A 92 11.21 12.14 -2.19
CA ARG A 92 10.60 13.11 -1.27
C ARG A 92 9.28 12.61 -0.72
N GLU A 93 8.90 13.21 0.40
CA GLU A 93 7.59 13.07 1.02
C GLU A 93 6.44 13.30 0.02
N GLN A 94 5.43 12.44 0.09
CA GLN A 94 4.20 12.47 -0.69
C GLN A 94 3.01 12.28 0.24
N LEU A 95 1.89 12.91 -0.10
CA LEU A 95 0.64 12.71 0.62
C LEU A 95 -0.01 11.41 0.16
N LEU A 96 -0.62 10.71 1.11
CA LEU A 96 -1.53 9.62 0.83
C LEU A 96 -2.83 10.16 0.21
N PRO A 97 -3.52 9.37 -0.63
CA PRO A 97 -4.87 9.72 -1.05
C PRO A 97 -5.79 9.85 0.16
N MET A 98 -6.87 10.63 0.02
CA MET A 98 -7.86 10.76 1.09
C MET A 98 -8.48 9.40 1.40
N ASP A 99 -8.82 9.20 2.68
CA ASP A 99 -9.48 7.98 3.16
C ASP A 99 -8.69 6.70 2.85
N THR A 100 -7.36 6.79 2.80
CA THR A 100 -6.46 5.67 2.60
C THR A 100 -5.74 5.32 3.90
N ARG A 101 -5.51 4.03 4.12
CA ARG A 101 -4.55 3.54 5.10
C ARG A 101 -3.52 2.65 4.44
N LEU A 102 -2.25 2.84 4.81
CA LEU A 102 -1.18 1.91 4.53
C LEU A 102 -0.93 1.03 5.75
N THR A 103 -0.76 -0.27 5.53
CA THR A 103 -0.30 -1.22 6.55
C THR A 103 0.82 -2.07 5.98
N VAL A 104 1.80 -2.43 6.79
CA VAL A 104 2.90 -3.30 6.37
C VAL A 104 2.96 -4.53 7.28
N ASP A 105 2.97 -5.70 6.67
CA ASP A 105 3.27 -6.96 7.31
C ASP A 105 4.64 -7.44 6.84
N ILE A 106 5.53 -7.75 7.78
CA ILE A 106 6.89 -8.21 7.48
C ILE A 106 6.99 -9.66 7.96
N GLN A 107 7.28 -10.58 7.04
CA GLN A 107 7.38 -11.99 7.38
C GLN A 107 8.51 -12.23 8.38
N GLY A 108 8.17 -12.82 9.53
CA GLY A 108 9.11 -13.09 10.63
C GLY A 108 9.16 -12.01 11.72
N ILE A 109 8.46 -10.89 11.54
CA ILE A 109 8.20 -9.88 12.57
C ILE A 109 6.68 -9.71 12.60
N GLY A 110 6.00 -10.50 13.43
CA GLY A 110 4.54 -10.49 13.48
C GLY A 110 4.01 -9.08 13.69
N MET A 111 3.01 -8.67 12.89
CA MET A 111 2.35 -7.36 12.92
C MET A 111 2.36 -6.76 14.32
N ILE A 112 3.28 -5.84 14.56
CA ILE A 112 3.33 -5.12 15.83
C ILE A 112 2.40 -3.94 15.63
N ASP A 113 1.11 -4.15 15.95
CA ASP A 113 0.09 -3.10 15.98
C ASP A 113 0.43 -2.01 17.01
N ASP A 114 1.35 -2.29 17.93
CA ASP A 114 1.85 -1.36 18.94
C ASP A 114 3.20 -0.75 18.52
N GLU A 115 3.18 0.44 17.93
CA GLU A 115 4.37 1.23 17.56
C GLU A 115 5.41 1.33 18.70
N GLN A 116 4.95 1.28 19.95
CA GLN A 116 5.79 1.31 21.16
C GLN A 116 6.67 0.07 21.31
N GLU A 117 6.18 -1.13 20.96
CA GLU A 117 6.94 -2.39 21.09
C GLU A 117 8.00 -2.50 19.98
N VAL A 118 7.73 -1.91 18.80
CA VAL A 118 8.72 -1.78 17.71
C VAL A 118 9.84 -0.85 18.12
N ILE A 119 9.50 0.33 18.66
CA ILE A 119 10.47 1.32 19.11
C ILE A 119 11.39 0.71 20.18
N GLU A 120 10.84 -0.02 21.15
CA GLU A 120 11.61 -0.69 22.20
C GLU A 120 12.63 -1.71 21.66
N LEU A 121 12.29 -2.43 20.58
CA LEU A 121 13.18 -3.43 19.95
C LEU A 121 14.40 -2.83 19.25
N PHE A 122 14.32 -1.56 18.83
CA PHE A 122 15.38 -0.86 18.08
C PHE A 122 16.02 0.29 18.86
N THR A 123 15.54 0.63 20.06
CA THR A 123 16.29 1.43 21.02
C THR A 123 17.45 0.60 21.59
N PRO A 124 18.71 1.05 21.47
CA PRO A 124 19.83 0.36 22.09
C PRO A 124 19.66 0.31 23.62
N GLU A 125 19.84 -0.87 24.23
CA GLU A 125 19.73 -1.12 25.69
C GLU A 125 20.60 -0.19 26.56
N ASP A 126 21.59 0.49 25.96
CA ASP A 126 22.49 1.44 26.64
C ASP A 126 21.94 2.88 26.72
N SER A 127 20.70 3.15 26.29
CA SER A 127 20.04 4.41 26.65
C SER A 127 19.54 4.33 28.09
N ASP A 128 20.47 4.47 29.04
CA ASP A 128 20.15 4.79 30.42
C ASP A 128 19.14 5.95 30.44
N ASP A 129 18.08 5.73 31.20
CA ASP A 129 16.94 6.61 31.50
C ASP A 129 17.39 7.98 32.06
N ASP A 130 17.92 8.84 31.19
CA ASP A 130 18.31 10.22 31.49
C ASP A 130 18.36 11.06 30.19
N THR A 131 17.25 11.18 29.48
CA THR A 131 17.02 12.40 28.70
C THR A 131 15.75 13.07 29.21
N GLU A 132 15.98 13.77 30.32
CA GLU A 132 15.22 14.93 30.74
C GLU A 132 14.57 15.64 29.54
N SER A 133 13.32 16.04 29.75
CA SER A 133 12.59 17.00 28.93
C SER A 133 13.51 18.14 28.46
N SER A 134 14.08 17.96 27.28
CA SER A 134 14.91 18.96 26.64
C SER A 134 13.97 19.94 25.99
N SER A 135 13.47 20.86 26.82
CA SER A 135 12.95 22.16 26.40
C SER A 135 14.09 22.95 25.76
N GLY A 136 14.44 22.58 24.53
CA GLY A 136 15.41 23.23 23.66
C GLY A 136 14.75 23.48 22.32
N THR A 137 14.70 24.74 21.92
CA THR A 137 14.12 25.20 20.65
C THR A 137 15.00 24.75 19.49
N ASP A 138 14.87 23.50 19.06
CA ASP A 138 15.26 23.07 17.72
C ASP A 138 14.04 22.38 17.11
N ASP A 139 13.57 22.95 16.01
CA ASP A 139 12.46 22.52 15.16
C ASP A 139 12.82 21.19 14.47
N GLN A 140 13.08 20.14 15.26
CA GLN A 140 13.27 18.78 14.77
C GLN A 140 11.91 18.13 14.81
N GLY A 141 11.31 17.98 13.63
CA GLY A 141 10.05 17.28 13.43
C GLY A 141 10.04 15.87 14.03
N PRO A 142 8.89 15.18 14.00
CA PRO A 142 8.73 13.87 14.61
C PRO A 142 9.82 12.87 14.15
N PRO A 143 10.19 11.91 15.02
CA PRO A 143 11.23 10.94 14.70
C PRO A 143 10.88 10.14 13.45
N LEU A 144 11.78 10.14 12.47
CA LEU A 144 11.61 9.47 11.18
C LEU A 144 12.05 8.00 11.24
N PHE A 145 11.36 7.19 12.04
CA PHE A 145 11.66 5.76 12.12
C PHE A 145 10.96 5.01 10.96
N PRO A 146 11.70 4.37 10.04
CA PRO A 146 11.09 3.68 8.91
C PRO A 146 10.45 2.36 9.33
N GLN A 147 9.25 2.08 8.83
CA GLN A 147 8.58 0.79 9.05
C GLN A 147 9.15 -0.31 8.13
N LEU A 148 9.75 0.05 6.98
CA LEU A 148 10.33 -0.89 6.03
C LEU A 148 11.77 -0.48 5.65
N PHE A 149 12.70 -1.41 5.66
CA PHE A 149 14.11 -1.17 5.32
C PHE A 149 14.43 -1.60 3.88
N ILE A 150 15.33 -0.87 3.25
CA ILE A 150 15.91 -1.19 1.94
C ILE A 150 17.43 -1.15 2.10
N PHE A 151 18.09 -2.31 2.00
CA PHE A 151 19.51 -2.42 2.28
C PHE A 151 20.35 -1.94 1.10
N GLY A 152 21.59 -1.52 1.39
CA GLY A 152 22.56 -1.07 0.37
C GLY A 152 23.02 -2.17 -0.59
N SER A 153 22.62 -3.42 -0.38
CA SER A 153 22.73 -4.56 -1.30
C SER A 153 21.61 -4.57 -2.35
N GLY A 154 20.54 -3.80 -2.14
CA GLY A 154 19.27 -3.95 -2.84
C GLY A 154 18.35 -5.00 -2.22
N GLU A 155 18.76 -5.66 -1.13
CA GLU A 155 17.90 -6.58 -0.40
C GLU A 155 16.77 -5.84 0.31
N LEU A 156 15.65 -6.53 0.40
CA LEU A 156 14.42 -6.14 1.07
C LEU A 156 14.05 -7.25 2.04
N PRO A 157 13.34 -6.95 3.14
CA PRO A 157 12.67 -8.00 3.87
C PRO A 157 11.60 -8.67 2.98
N ILE A 158 11.11 -9.82 3.40
CA ILE A 158 9.89 -10.39 2.83
C ILE A 158 8.73 -9.65 3.50
N PHE A 159 7.92 -8.97 2.71
CA PHE A 159 6.87 -8.09 3.25
C PHE A 159 5.66 -8.01 2.31
N ARG A 160 4.55 -7.56 2.88
CA ARG A 160 3.33 -7.16 2.20
C ARG A 160 2.92 -5.77 2.69
N LEU A 161 2.93 -4.80 1.78
CA LEU A 161 2.41 -3.47 2.01
C LEU A 161 1.00 -3.40 1.42
N THR A 162 0.00 -3.26 2.27
CA THR A 162 -1.41 -3.22 1.90
C THR A 162 -1.91 -1.78 1.87
N PHE A 163 -2.67 -1.47 0.83
CA PHE A 163 -3.42 -0.23 0.67
C PHE A 163 -4.91 -0.51 0.89
N THR A 164 -5.48 0.13 1.90
CA THR A 164 -6.90 -0.01 2.25
C THR A 164 -7.64 1.30 2.02
N ASP A 165 -8.69 1.26 1.21
CA ASP A 165 -9.66 2.37 1.08
C ASP A 165 -10.65 2.30 2.27
N LEU A 166 -10.60 3.29 3.14
CA LEU A 166 -11.42 3.37 4.36
C LEU A 166 -12.89 3.68 4.06
N GLU A 167 -13.21 4.28 2.91
CA GLU A 167 -14.60 4.45 2.47
C GLU A 167 -15.15 3.18 1.81
N ARG A 168 -14.28 2.26 1.38
CA ARG A 168 -14.64 0.96 0.78
C ARG A 168 -13.79 -0.18 1.31
N PRO A 169 -14.04 -0.62 2.56
CA PRO A 169 -13.32 -1.74 3.13
C PRO A 169 -13.58 -3.06 2.40
N GLU A 170 -14.66 -3.18 1.61
CA GLU A 170 -14.94 -4.34 0.76
C GLU A 170 -14.29 -4.30 -0.64
N ALA A 171 -13.58 -3.22 -0.98
CA ALA A 171 -12.83 -3.16 -2.24
C ALA A 171 -11.68 -4.17 -2.22
N PRO A 172 -11.25 -4.69 -3.39
CA PRO A 172 -10.11 -5.60 -3.45
C PRO A 172 -8.87 -4.94 -2.88
N GLU A 173 -8.14 -5.66 -2.01
CA GLU A 173 -6.92 -5.11 -1.40
C GLU A 173 -5.83 -4.99 -2.46
N LEU A 174 -5.31 -3.78 -2.64
CA LEU A 174 -4.17 -3.52 -3.51
C LEU A 174 -2.92 -3.41 -2.64
N GLY A 175 -1.77 -3.74 -3.19
CA GLY A 175 -0.53 -3.62 -2.45
C GLY A 175 0.72 -3.93 -3.23
N ILE A 176 1.83 -3.84 -2.52
CA ILE A 176 3.18 -4.11 -3.01
C ILE A 176 3.78 -5.16 -2.09
N HIS A 177 4.50 -6.12 -2.64
CA HIS A 177 5.10 -7.18 -1.84
C HIS A 177 6.46 -7.59 -2.38
N SER A 178 7.23 -8.24 -1.50
CA SER A 178 8.48 -8.93 -1.81
C SER A 178 8.39 -10.32 -1.20
N LEU A 179 8.44 -11.37 -2.04
CA LEU A 179 8.40 -12.77 -1.57
C LEU A 179 9.78 -13.42 -1.48
N ASP A 180 10.77 -12.86 -2.17
CA ASP A 180 12.12 -13.42 -2.28
C ASP A 180 13.20 -12.53 -1.63
N GLY A 181 12.82 -11.34 -1.15
CA GLY A 181 13.74 -10.37 -0.55
C GLY A 181 14.52 -9.54 -1.56
N PHE A 182 14.19 -9.59 -2.85
CA PHE A 182 14.90 -8.84 -3.90
C PHE A 182 13.95 -8.19 -4.90
N GLN A 183 12.93 -8.91 -5.33
CA GLN A 183 11.95 -8.45 -6.31
C GLN A 183 10.76 -7.81 -5.60
N LEU A 184 10.32 -6.68 -6.16
CA LEU A 184 9.03 -6.10 -5.82
C LEU A 184 8.04 -6.48 -6.90
N ASP A 185 6.83 -6.83 -6.49
CA ASP A 185 5.66 -6.94 -7.35
C ASP A 185 4.50 -6.16 -6.71
N PHE A 186 3.52 -5.76 -7.53
CA PHE A 186 2.36 -5.01 -7.08
C PHE A 186 1.09 -5.53 -7.75
N GLY A 187 -0.04 -5.40 -7.05
CA GLY A 187 -1.32 -5.82 -7.58
C GLY A 187 -2.30 -6.11 -6.47
N ARG A 188 -3.27 -6.98 -6.78
CA ARG A 188 -4.28 -7.39 -5.82
C ARG A 188 -3.74 -8.48 -4.90
N LEU A 189 -3.91 -8.29 -3.60
CA LEU A 189 -3.36 -9.15 -2.57
C LEU A 189 -4.21 -10.40 -2.31
N ASP A 190 -5.52 -10.35 -2.60
CA ASP A 190 -6.46 -11.48 -2.45
C ASP A 190 -6.00 -12.77 -3.17
N TYR A 191 -5.13 -12.66 -4.19
CA TYR A 191 -4.60 -13.80 -4.95
C TYR A 191 -3.34 -14.43 -4.35
N LEU A 192 -2.69 -13.76 -3.40
CA LEU A 192 -1.41 -14.23 -2.83
C LEU A 192 -1.61 -15.24 -1.72
N ASP A 193 -2.67 -15.11 -0.91
CA ASP A 193 -2.98 -16.08 0.15
C ASP A 193 -3.41 -17.44 -0.43
N ASP A 194 -4.19 -17.43 -1.52
CA ASP A 194 -4.56 -18.66 -2.27
C ASP A 194 -3.34 -19.37 -2.86
N LEU A 195 -2.31 -18.62 -3.30
CA LEU A 195 -1.06 -19.18 -3.81
C LEU A 195 -0.20 -19.77 -2.68
N ALA A 196 -0.10 -19.09 -1.54
CA ALA A 196 0.61 -19.59 -0.37
C ALA A 196 -0.01 -20.88 0.18
N GLU A 197 -1.34 -20.93 0.32
CA GLU A 197 -2.06 -22.14 0.74
C GLU A 197 -1.97 -23.29 -0.27
N ALA A 198 -1.90 -22.98 -1.58
CA ALA A 198 -1.71 -23.99 -2.61
C ALA A 198 -0.32 -24.64 -2.55
N PHE A 199 0.72 -23.89 -2.18
CA PHE A 199 2.07 -24.43 -2.02
C PHE A 199 2.27 -25.19 -0.70
N GLU A 200 1.56 -24.83 0.37
CA GLU A 200 1.61 -25.56 1.65
C GLU A 200 0.91 -26.93 1.59
N ASN A 201 -0.10 -27.09 0.73
CA ASN A 201 -0.85 -28.34 0.61
C ASN A 201 -0.22 -29.39 -0.33
N ASP A 202 0.89 -29.07 -1.00
CA ASP A 202 1.58 -29.95 -1.95
C ASP A 202 2.91 -30.53 -1.41
N LEU A 203 3.17 -30.41 -0.11
CA LEU A 203 4.29 -31.00 0.64
C LEU A 203 3.83 -32.08 1.64
#